data_AF-A0A925MZ66-F1
#
_entry.id   AF-A0A925MZ66-F1
#
_cell.length_a   1.000
_cell.length_b   1.000
_cell.length_c   1.000
_cell.angle_alpha   90.00
_cell.angle_beta   90.00
_cell.angle_gamma   90.00
#
_symmetry.space_group_name_H-M   'P 1'
#
loop_
_entity.id
_entity.type
_entity.pdbx_description
1 polymer ?
#
loop_
_entity_poly.entity_id
_entity_poly.type
_entity_poly.pdbx_seq_one_letter_code
_entity_poly.pdbx_strand_id
1 'polypeptide(L)'
;DHSVLEQASAQFRDADRLWYGIAPEGTRKPVTRWKIGFWKIAKANDVPIVPVYLHYPDKVIGIGPLFHPGDDMRADIERLRAFYRPFQGRHHGIG
;
A
#
# COMPACT_ATOMS: atom_id res chain seq x y z
N ASP A 1 24.20 -3.61 -7.36
CA ASP A 1 22.86 -3.07 -7.11
C ASP A 1 22.19 -3.75 -5.94
N HIS A 2 22.10 -3.06 -4.81
CA HIS A 2 21.25 -3.48 -3.69
C HIS A 2 19.79 -3.28 -4.08
N SER A 3 18.98 -4.32 -3.93
CA SER A 3 17.57 -4.24 -4.32
C SER A 3 16.80 -3.31 -3.37
N VAL A 4 15.72 -2.68 -3.85
CA VAL A 4 14.84 -1.82 -3.01
C VAL A 4 14.31 -2.58 -1.79
N LEU A 5 14.17 -3.91 -1.89
CA LEU A 5 13.81 -4.77 -0.77
C LEU A 5 14.90 -4.79 0.30
N GLU A 6 16.17 -4.96 -0.09
CA GLU A 6 17.30 -4.97 0.85
C GLU A 6 17.47 -3.62 1.55
N GLN A 7 17.30 -2.52 0.82
CA GLN A 7 17.35 -1.18 1.40
C GLN A 7 16.21 -0.95 2.41
N ALA A 8 14.97 -1.34 2.06
CA ALA A 8 13.85 -1.25 2.98
C ALA A 8 14.07 -2.11 4.23
N SER A 9 14.57 -3.34 4.06
CA SER A 9 14.88 -4.24 5.18
C SER A 9 15.99 -3.72 6.09
N ALA A 10 17.04 -3.09 5.55
CA ALA A 10 18.06 -2.44 6.37
C ALA A 10 17.44 -1.31 7.22
N GLN A 11 16.60 -0.47 6.61
CA GLN A 11 15.93 0.63 7.31
C GLN A 11 14.98 0.14 8.42
N PHE A 12 14.26 -0.96 8.20
CA PHE A 12 13.38 -1.52 9.24
C PHE A 12 14.17 -2.10 10.43
N ARG A 13 15.39 -2.59 10.22
CA ARG A 13 16.23 -3.13 11.32
C ARG A 13 16.91 -2.05 12.14
N ASP A 14 17.35 -0.97 11.49
CA ASP A 14 18.21 0.04 12.13
C ASP A 14 17.42 1.21 12.76
N ALA A 15 16.10 1.25 12.59
CA ALA A 15 15.25 2.32 13.09
C ALA A 15 14.38 1.88 14.27
N ASP A 16 14.38 2.67 15.36
CA ASP A 16 13.48 2.45 16.50
C ASP A 16 12.00 2.54 16.11
N ARG A 17 11.67 3.39 15.11
CA ARG A 17 10.34 3.55 14.51
C ARG A 17 10.45 4.03 13.06
N LEU A 18 9.83 3.33 12.11
CA LEU A 18 9.83 3.68 10.69
C LEU A 18 8.43 3.57 10.07
N TRP A 19 8.06 4.57 9.27
CA TRP A 19 6.87 4.55 8.41
C TRP A 19 7.30 4.63 6.95
N TYR A 20 6.94 3.64 6.15
CA TYR A 20 7.32 3.57 4.73
C TYR A 20 6.09 3.73 3.84
N GLY A 21 5.90 4.93 3.29
CA GLY A 21 4.76 5.28 2.45
C GLY A 21 4.98 4.94 0.98
N ILE A 22 4.14 4.06 0.43
CA ILE A 22 4.16 3.71 -1.00
C ILE A 22 2.73 3.82 -1.55
N ALA A 23 2.56 4.62 -2.61
CA ALA A 23 1.32 4.59 -3.39
C ALA A 23 1.32 3.31 -4.28
N PRO A 24 0.34 2.40 -4.12
CA PRO A 24 0.35 1.11 -4.82
C PRO A 24 0.17 1.25 -6.35
N GLU A 25 -0.43 2.36 -6.79
CA GLU A 25 -0.59 2.73 -8.21
C GLU A 25 0.73 3.13 -8.88
N GLY A 26 1.69 3.65 -8.12
CA GLY A 26 3.06 3.93 -8.56
C GLY A 26 3.23 4.92 -9.71
N THR A 27 2.16 5.58 -10.19
CA THR A 27 2.15 6.64 -11.21
C THR A 27 0.97 7.59 -10.98
N ARG A 28 1.02 8.83 -11.51
CA ARG A 28 -0.12 9.78 -11.48
C ARG A 28 -1.27 9.40 -12.42
N LYS A 29 -1.18 8.27 -13.13
CA LYS A 29 -2.19 7.78 -14.08
C LYS A 29 -2.89 6.54 -13.49
N PRO A 30 -4.17 6.29 -13.82
CA PRO A 30 -4.84 5.05 -13.46
C PRO A 30 -4.06 3.84 -13.96
N VAL A 31 -3.86 2.84 -13.12
CA VAL A 31 -3.20 1.58 -13.49
C VAL A 31 -4.16 0.41 -13.29
N THR A 32 -4.16 -0.52 -14.26
CA THR A 32 -4.95 -1.77 -14.16
C THR A 32 -4.33 -2.76 -13.17
N ARG A 33 -3.02 -2.66 -12.92
CA ARG A 33 -2.26 -3.53 -12.02
C ARG A 33 -1.48 -2.70 -11.00
N TRP A 34 -1.65 -3.04 -9.72
CA TRP A 34 -0.88 -2.43 -8.64
C TRP A 34 0.55 -2.96 -8.61
N LYS A 35 1.51 -2.08 -8.28
CA LYS A 35 2.87 -2.50 -7.96
C LYS A 35 2.83 -3.28 -6.64
N ILE A 36 3.37 -4.50 -6.63
CA ILE A 36 3.35 -5.42 -5.48
C ILE A 36 4.52 -5.24 -4.51
N GLY A 37 5.42 -4.28 -4.77
CA GLY A 37 6.64 -4.07 -3.98
C GLY A 37 6.36 -3.80 -2.51
N PHE A 38 5.32 -3.01 -2.20
CA PHE A 38 4.92 -2.72 -0.82
C PHE A 38 4.55 -3.99 -0.05
N TRP A 39 3.81 -4.90 -0.68
CA TRP A 39 3.40 -6.15 -0.05
C TRP A 39 4.61 -7.05 0.22
N LYS A 40 5.54 -7.14 -0.74
CA LYS A 40 6.78 -7.92 -0.58
C LYS A 40 7.66 -7.38 0.54
N ILE A 41 7.80 -6.06 0.65
CA ILE A 41 8.55 -5.41 1.73
C ILE A 41 7.90 -5.72 3.07
N ALA A 42 6.58 -5.56 3.18
CA ALA A 42 5.85 -5.83 4.41
C ALA A 42 5.99 -7.29 4.85
N LYS A 43 5.78 -8.25 3.93
CA LYS A 43 5.90 -9.68 4.20
C LYS A 43 7.34 -10.08 4.58
N ALA A 44 8.35 -9.55 3.90
CA ALA A 44 9.75 -9.89 4.16
C ALA A 44 10.27 -9.37 5.51
N ASN A 45 9.64 -8.33 6.07
CA ASN A 45 10.03 -7.74 7.34
C ASN A 45 9.02 -8.01 8.46
N ASP A 46 8.00 -8.84 8.21
CA ASP A 46 6.91 -9.15 9.16
C ASP A 46 6.24 -7.90 9.77
N VAL A 47 6.04 -6.87 8.95
CA VAL A 47 5.40 -5.62 9.38
C VAL A 47 4.00 -5.48 8.77
N PRO A 48 3.04 -4.87 9.51
CA PRO A 48 1.71 -4.62 8.97
C PRO A 48 1.73 -3.51 7.92
N ILE A 49 0.73 -3.55 7.03
CA ILE A 49 0.40 -2.49 6.08
C ILE A 49 -0.75 -1.67 6.68
N VAL A 50 -0.64 -0.35 6.66
CA VAL A 50 -1.73 0.56 7.06
C VAL A 50 -2.32 1.20 5.79
N PRO A 51 -3.54 0.83 5.36
CA PRO A 51 -4.19 1.50 4.25
C PRO A 51 -4.56 2.93 4.63
N VAL A 52 -4.22 3.90 3.79
CA VAL A 52 -4.66 5.29 3.92
C VAL A 52 -5.42 5.68 2.65
N TYR A 53 -6.54 6.37 2.79
CA TYR A 53 -7.36 6.81 1.68
C TYR A 53 -7.67 8.30 1.73
N LEU A 54 -7.91 8.86 0.54
CA LEU A 54 -8.44 10.20 0.35
C LEU A 54 -9.83 10.06 -0.26
N HIS A 55 -10.86 10.53 0.45
CA HIS A 55 -12.22 10.55 -0.07
C HIS A 55 -12.62 11.98 -0.41
N TYR A 56 -12.56 12.30 -1.71
CA TYR A 56 -12.76 13.66 -2.20
C TYR A 56 -14.18 14.21 -2.12
N PRO A 57 -15.25 13.41 -2.35
CA PRO A 57 -16.63 13.88 -2.15
C PRO A 57 -16.84 14.54 -0.79
N ASP A 58 -16.34 13.90 0.26
CA ASP A 58 -16.48 14.39 1.64
C ASP A 58 -15.26 15.20 2.13
N LYS A 59 -14.22 15.30 1.30
CA LYS A 59 -12.92 15.93 1.62
C LYS A 59 -12.27 15.39 2.89
N VAL A 60 -12.39 14.07 3.13
CA VAL A 60 -11.80 13.40 4.30
C VAL A 60 -10.57 12.58 3.93
N ILE A 61 -9.66 12.48 4.90
CA ILE A 61 -8.56 11.51 4.90
C ILE A 61 -8.88 10.48 5.96
N GLY A 62 -8.75 9.20 5.65
CA GLY A 62 -8.97 8.14 6.60
C GLY A 62 -7.86 7.10 6.61
N ILE A 63 -7.76 6.43 7.75
CA ILE A 63 -6.80 5.37 8.02
C ILE A 63 -7.61 4.09 8.24
N GLY A 64 -7.28 3.05 7.48
CA GLY A 64 -7.87 1.73 7.61
C GLY A 64 -7.28 0.91 8.76
N PRO A 65 -7.84 -0.28 9.02
CA PRO A 65 -7.27 -1.21 9.99
C PRO A 65 -5.89 -1.71 9.55
N LEU A 66 -5.08 -2.15 10.52
CA LEU A 66 -3.83 -2.84 10.24
C LEU A 66 -4.11 -4.09 9.38
N PHE A 67 -3.36 -4.21 8.29
CA PHE A 67 -3.42 -5.35 7.37
C PHE A 67 -2.13 -6.15 7.50
N HIS A 68 -2.22 -7.38 8.00
CA HIS A 68 -1.10 -8.30 8.06
C HIS A 68 -1.05 -9.15 6.78
N PRO A 69 0.07 -9.13 6.03
CA PRO A 69 0.24 -9.97 4.85
C PRO A 69 0.13 -11.47 5.16
N GLY A 70 -0.78 -12.16 4.49
CA GLY A 70 -0.92 -13.61 4.52
C GLY A 70 0.09 -14.29 3.60
N ASP A 71 -0.19 -15.53 3.20
CA ASP A 71 0.70 -16.30 2.31
C ASP A 71 0.29 -16.21 0.83
N ASP A 72 -0.97 -15.88 0.55
CA ASP A 72 -1.47 -15.63 -0.80
C ASP A 72 -1.47 -14.13 -1.10
N MET A 73 -0.41 -13.67 -1.76
CA MET A 73 -0.27 -12.30 -2.21
C MET A 73 -1.44 -11.84 -3.10
N ARG A 74 -1.98 -12.70 -3.96
CA ARG A 74 -3.07 -12.31 -4.86
C ARG A 74 -4.34 -12.06 -4.07
N ALA A 75 -4.67 -12.95 -3.14
CA ALA A 75 -5.81 -12.77 -2.25
C ALA A 75 -5.67 -11.49 -1.42
N ASP A 76 -4.47 -11.20 -0.92
CA ASP A 76 -4.20 -9.98 -0.15
C ASP A 76 -4.40 -8.70 -0.95
N ILE A 77 -3.86 -8.65 -2.17
CA ILE A 77 -4.04 -7.50 -3.05
C ILE A 77 -5.53 -7.29 -3.38
N GLU A 78 -6.31 -8.36 -3.58
CA GLU A 78 -7.75 -8.24 -3.80
C GLU A 78 -8.49 -7.75 -2.55
N ARG A 79 -8.11 -8.20 -1.34
CA ARG A 79 -8.67 -7.68 -0.08
C ARG A 79 -8.38 -6.19 0.09
N LEU A 80 -7.16 -5.75 -0.20
CA LEU A 80 -6.79 -4.33 -0.17
C LEU A 80 -7.58 -3.54 -1.21
N ARG A 81 -7.70 -4.03 -2.44
CA ARG A 81 -8.53 -3.38 -3.48
C ARG A 81 -9.99 -3.26 -3.06
N ALA A 82 -10.55 -4.31 -2.47
CA ALA A 82 -11.91 -4.30 -1.94
C ALA A 82 -12.09 -3.24 -0.84
N PHE A 83 -11.09 -3.08 0.05
CA PHE A 83 -11.08 -2.01 1.06
C PHE A 83 -11.15 -0.62 0.41
N TYR A 84 -10.44 -0.38 -0.69
CA TYR A 84 -10.42 0.93 -1.34
C TYR A 84 -11.66 1.25 -2.18
N ARG A 85 -12.46 0.24 -2.56
CA ARG A 85 -13.61 0.39 -3.47
C ARG A 85 -14.65 1.45 -3.06
N PRO A 86 -14.98 1.63 -1.77
CA PRO A 86 -15.94 2.66 -1.36
C PRO A 86 -15.40 4.09 -1.48
N PHE A 87 -14.07 4.28 -1.60
CA PHE A 87 -13.45 5.60 -1.54
C PHE A 87 -13.13 6.14 -2.93
N GLN A 88 -13.59 7.37 -3.17
CA GLN A 88 -13.38 8.08 -4.43
C GLN A 88 -12.23 9.09 -4.32
N GLY A 89 -11.20 8.89 -5.14
CA GLY A 89 -10.12 9.86 -5.35
C GLY A 89 -10.56 11.04 -6.23
N ARG A 90 -9.73 12.09 -6.32
CA ARG A 90 -10.06 13.35 -7.01
C ARG A 90 -10.52 13.20 -8.45
N HIS A 91 -9.93 12.25 -9.19
CA HIS A 91 -10.13 12.07 -10.64
C HIS A 91 -10.83 10.75 -10.98
N HIS A 92 -11.68 10.23 -10.09
CA HIS A 92 -12.48 9.04 -10.39
C HIS A 92 -13.53 9.38 -11.46
N GLY A 93 -13.34 8.95 -12.71
CA GLY A 93 -14.23 9.27 -13.84
C GLY A 93 -13.60 9.33 -15.24
N ILE A 94 -12.31 9.01 -15.40
CA ILE A 94 -11.66 8.84 -16.71
C ILE A 94 -11.11 7.42 -16.81
N GLY A 95 -12.03 6.49 -17.02
CA GLY A 95 -11.79 5.08 -17.32
C GLY A 95 -12.87 4.62 -18.27
#